data_AF-A0AA88HWR1-F1
#
_entry.id   AF-A0AA88HWR1-F1
#
_cell.length_a   1.000
_cell.length_b   1.000
_cell.length_c   1.000
_cell.angle_alpha   90.00
_cell.angle_beta   90.00
_cell.angle_gamma   90.00
#
_symmetry.space_group_name_H-M   'P 1'
#
loop_
_entity.id
_entity.type
_entity.pdbx_description
1 polymer ?
#
loop_
_entity_poly.entity_id
_entity_poly.type
_entity_poly.pdbx_seq_one_letter_code
_entity_poly.pdbx_strand_id
1 'polypeptide(L)'
;MEIKGKAQVTKKTLKKNITTGLEIATAPLCFLLKKKYQQEQVSDKVVQLLRSYLNCIFDHVMTCTTQKLSFRLKYWDRVVTDCDFADNIALVTKSESQLLMALNTLLDESARTGLSIYWEKTKIMMEKKCAKLILTNKNIKRVSGIMLEEIEMGLRQKSNKNADIKCYPTYVRNLPNGKEKGKFLALDLGGTNFRVLLIQLGETAPEKEFVSREFPLPDLIRTSSGEALFDHIAECLALFVKEFKVDKEIIPLGFTFSFPCRQEGLTKAKLVQWTKGFTCSEVEGRDVAELLQNAIHKRKDVHIKIMAVLNDTTGTLMSSAYKQPNCKIGLIIGTGTNACYVEKIENMELLDGDSDDSNQCIVNTEWGAFGDNGSLDFIRTDFDRALDSVTSNRGKQ
;
A
#
# COMPACT_ATOMS: atom_id res chain seq x y z
N MET A 1 -24.21 35.21 10.27
CA MET A 1 -23.73 35.08 8.87
C MET A 1 -22.55 36.02 8.54
N GLU A 2 -22.19 37.01 9.36
CA GLU A 2 -21.14 38.00 9.03
C GLU A 2 -19.67 37.59 9.32
N ILE A 3 -19.43 36.50 10.05
CA ILE A 3 -18.07 36.12 10.51
C ILE A 3 -17.25 35.44 9.39
N LYS A 4 -17.90 34.73 8.46
CA LYS A 4 -17.21 34.05 7.33
C LYS A 4 -16.63 35.04 6.31
N GLY A 5 -17.31 36.16 6.07
CA GLY A 5 -16.86 37.20 5.13
C GLY A 5 -15.62 37.96 5.61
N LYS A 6 -15.56 38.31 6.91
CA LYS A 6 -14.39 38.99 7.51
C LYS A 6 -13.13 38.11 7.50
N ALA A 7 -13.26 36.80 7.74
CA ALA A 7 -12.15 35.84 7.78
C ALA A 7 -11.48 35.60 6.42
N GLN A 8 -12.27 35.60 5.34
CA GLN A 8 -11.77 35.39 3.97
C GLN A 8 -11.05 36.64 3.44
N VAL A 9 -11.56 37.82 3.79
CA VAL A 9 -10.93 39.12 3.53
C VAL A 9 -9.61 39.25 4.31
N THR A 10 -9.56 38.85 5.59
CA THR A 10 -8.30 38.86 6.36
C THR A 10 -7.27 37.89 5.81
N LYS A 11 -7.63 36.68 5.39
CA LYS A 11 -6.66 35.72 4.84
C LYS A 11 -6.04 36.18 3.50
N LYS A 12 -6.82 36.84 2.63
CA LYS A 12 -6.33 37.41 1.37
C LYS A 12 -5.46 38.65 1.61
N THR A 13 -5.86 39.51 2.54
CA THR A 13 -5.08 40.69 2.95
C THR A 13 -3.80 40.29 3.69
N LEU A 14 -3.83 39.25 4.53
CA LEU A 14 -2.66 38.73 5.24
C LEU A 14 -1.67 38.08 4.27
N LYS A 15 -2.14 37.26 3.31
CA LYS A 15 -1.27 36.71 2.25
C LYS A 15 -0.64 37.85 1.43
N LYS A 16 -1.41 38.89 1.09
CA LYS A 16 -0.91 40.07 0.39
C LYS A 16 0.14 40.82 1.23
N ASN A 17 -0.14 41.13 2.49
CA ASN A 17 0.76 41.88 3.38
C ASN A 17 2.05 41.10 3.69
N ILE A 18 1.97 39.78 3.86
CA ILE A 18 3.13 38.91 4.07
C ILE A 18 3.97 38.79 2.79
N THR A 19 3.34 38.60 1.63
CA THR A 19 4.05 38.58 0.34
C THR A 19 4.71 39.93 0.08
N THR A 20 4.00 41.05 0.32
CA THR A 20 4.55 42.40 0.21
C THR A 20 5.67 42.67 1.22
N GLY A 21 5.56 42.19 2.47
CA GLY A 21 6.63 42.31 3.47
C GLY A 21 7.88 41.51 3.11
N LEU A 22 7.71 40.30 2.57
CA LEU A 22 8.80 39.47 2.04
C LEU A 22 9.45 40.10 0.80
N GLU A 23 8.66 40.66 -0.12
CA GLU A 23 9.16 41.40 -1.29
C GLU A 23 9.91 42.67 -0.87
N ILE A 24 9.42 43.42 0.11
CA ILE A 24 10.08 44.62 0.65
C ILE A 24 11.38 44.25 1.38
N ALA A 25 11.44 43.12 2.07
CA ALA A 25 12.65 42.66 2.77
C ALA A 25 13.69 42.06 1.81
N THR A 26 13.26 41.41 0.73
CA THR A 26 14.16 40.75 -0.24
C THR A 26 14.60 41.67 -1.38
N ALA A 27 13.80 42.67 -1.75
CA ALA A 27 14.11 43.57 -2.87
C ALA A 27 15.39 44.43 -2.67
N PRO A 28 15.65 45.03 -1.50
CA PRO A 28 16.89 45.77 -1.25
C PRO A 28 18.11 44.84 -1.24
N LEU A 29 17.95 43.62 -0.73
CA LEU A 29 19.00 42.59 -0.67
C LEU A 29 19.37 42.11 -2.09
N CYS A 30 18.37 41.79 -2.91
CA CYS A 30 18.56 41.42 -4.31
C CYS A 30 19.08 42.58 -5.17
N PHE A 31 18.67 43.82 -4.89
CA PHE A 31 19.15 45.02 -5.59
C PHE A 31 20.61 45.35 -5.26
N LEU A 32 21.00 45.26 -3.98
CA LEU A 32 22.40 45.46 -3.55
C LEU A 32 23.32 44.36 -4.07
N LEU A 33 22.87 43.10 -4.08
CA LEU A 33 23.62 41.97 -4.66
C LEU A 33 23.80 42.10 -6.18
N LYS A 34 22.78 42.59 -6.91
CA LYS A 34 22.86 42.84 -8.36
C LYS A 34 23.67 44.09 -8.74
N LYS A 35 23.68 45.12 -7.88
CA LYS A 35 24.41 46.38 -8.15
C LYS A 35 25.91 46.28 -7.81
N LYS A 36 26.29 45.45 -6.83
CA LYS A 36 27.70 45.28 -6.41
C LYS A 36 28.48 44.27 -7.26
N TYR A 37 27.80 43.28 -7.85
CA TYR A 37 28.42 42.27 -8.72
C TYR A 37 27.82 42.34 -10.13
N GLN A 38 28.36 43.21 -10.97
CA GLN A 38 28.11 43.14 -12.41
C GLN A 38 28.72 41.81 -12.92
N GLN A 39 27.84 40.90 -13.35
CA GLN A 39 28.08 39.56 -13.93
C GLN A 39 28.50 38.41 -12.99
N GLU A 40 27.75 37.32 -13.15
CA GLU A 40 28.09 35.89 -13.01
C GLU A 40 29.13 35.46 -11.96
N GLN A 41 28.80 35.52 -10.66
CA GLN A 41 29.28 34.51 -9.68
C GLN A 41 28.61 34.58 -8.29
N VAL A 42 27.31 34.93 -8.21
CA VAL A 42 26.55 34.52 -7.01
C VAL A 42 26.25 33.04 -7.19
N SER A 43 27.10 32.15 -6.64
CA SER A 43 26.89 30.71 -6.81
C SER A 43 25.50 30.32 -6.32
N ASP A 44 24.84 29.40 -7.03
CA ASP A 44 23.49 28.91 -6.69
C ASP A 44 23.36 28.46 -5.22
N LYS A 45 24.48 28.09 -4.58
CA LYS A 45 24.56 27.77 -3.15
C LYS A 45 24.18 28.94 -2.24
N VAL A 46 24.54 30.19 -2.55
CA VAL A 46 24.22 31.36 -1.70
C VAL A 46 22.74 31.71 -1.80
N VAL A 47 22.16 31.63 -3.00
CA VAL A 47 20.73 31.82 -3.24
C VAL A 47 19.92 30.66 -2.62
N GLN A 48 20.41 29.43 -2.68
CA GLN A 48 19.80 28.28 -2.00
C GLN A 48 19.90 28.37 -0.47
N LEU A 49 21.01 28.86 0.08
CA LEU A 49 21.14 29.06 1.53
C LEU A 49 20.15 30.13 2.02
N LEU A 50 20.05 31.26 1.33
CA LEU A 50 19.10 32.32 1.67
C LEU A 50 17.64 31.87 1.51
N ARG A 51 17.32 31.09 0.47
CA ARG A 51 15.99 30.47 0.32
C ARG A 51 15.70 29.45 1.43
N SER A 52 16.67 28.62 1.80
CA SER A 52 16.50 27.63 2.87
C SER A 52 16.34 28.30 4.23
N TYR A 53 17.06 29.40 4.47
CA TYR A 53 16.93 30.23 5.66
C TYR A 53 15.55 30.91 5.75
N LEU A 54 15.08 31.52 4.66
CA LEU A 54 13.76 32.14 4.58
C LEU A 54 12.61 31.11 4.67
N ASN A 55 12.75 29.94 4.05
CA ASN A 55 11.79 28.84 4.16
C ASN A 55 11.77 28.25 5.57
N CYS A 56 12.93 28.17 6.25
CA CYS A 56 13.00 27.75 7.64
C CYS A 56 12.29 28.76 8.55
N ILE A 57 12.48 30.08 8.35
CA ILE A 57 11.74 31.12 9.07
C ILE A 57 10.23 31.02 8.77
N PHE A 58 9.85 30.80 7.51
CA PHE A 58 8.47 30.65 7.06
C PHE A 58 7.77 29.44 7.70
N ASP A 59 8.38 28.25 7.61
CA ASP A 59 7.86 27.02 8.22
C ASP A 59 7.79 27.14 9.75
N HIS A 60 8.72 27.88 10.37
CA HIS A 60 8.78 28.02 11.83
C HIS A 60 7.78 29.05 12.39
N VAL A 61 7.57 30.19 11.72
CA VAL A 61 6.48 31.15 12.02
C VAL A 61 5.12 30.47 11.94
N MET A 62 5.01 29.46 11.07
CA MET A 62 3.79 28.67 10.90
C MET A 62 3.63 27.52 11.90
N THR A 63 4.66 27.11 12.67
CA THR A 63 4.61 25.85 13.43
C THR A 63 4.91 25.86 14.95
N CYS A 64 5.61 26.81 15.60
CA CYS A 64 5.84 26.71 17.07
C CYS A 64 6.17 28.03 17.82
N THR A 65 5.82 28.05 19.12
CA THR A 65 6.03 29.09 20.13
C THR A 65 7.52 29.40 20.48
N THR A 66 7.74 30.61 20.97
CA THR A 66 8.97 31.41 21.13
C THR A 66 10.26 30.78 21.73
N GLN A 67 10.22 29.64 22.42
CA GLN A 67 11.42 29.11 23.11
C GLN A 67 12.41 28.34 22.22
N LYS A 68 11.97 27.74 21.10
CA LYS A 68 12.88 26.99 20.20
C LYS A 68 13.63 27.90 19.20
N LEU A 69 13.12 29.12 19.00
CA LEU A 69 13.68 30.11 18.08
C LEU A 69 15.02 30.66 18.59
N SER A 70 15.14 30.94 19.89
CA SER A 70 16.36 31.51 20.49
C SER A 70 17.56 30.54 20.43
N PHE A 71 17.33 29.24 20.58
CA PHE A 71 18.39 28.23 20.54
C PHE A 71 18.94 28.03 19.12
N ARG A 72 18.07 28.15 18.10
CA ARG A 72 18.45 27.99 16.69
C ARG A 72 18.98 29.27 16.06
N LEU A 73 18.53 30.45 16.51
CA LEU A 73 19.16 31.73 16.16
C LEU A 73 20.61 31.75 16.66
N LYS A 74 20.89 31.29 17.89
CA LYS A 74 22.28 31.13 18.40
C LYS A 74 23.13 30.14 17.60
N TYR A 75 22.52 29.12 17.00
CA TYR A 75 23.21 28.17 16.13
C TYR A 75 23.59 28.83 14.79
N TRP A 76 22.67 29.58 14.19
CA TRP A 76 22.94 30.32 12.95
C TRP A 76 23.88 31.51 13.15
N ASP A 77 23.80 32.18 14.28
CA ASP A 77 24.74 33.24 14.69
C ASP A 77 26.18 32.69 14.69
N ARG A 78 26.40 31.50 15.29
CA ARG A 78 27.69 30.78 15.18
C ARG A 78 28.10 30.47 13.74
N VAL A 79 27.20 29.93 12.93
CA VAL A 79 27.49 29.56 11.52
C VAL A 79 27.85 30.80 10.68
N VAL A 80 27.22 31.94 10.95
CA VAL A 80 27.50 33.23 10.28
C VAL A 80 28.81 33.85 10.79
N THR A 81 29.12 33.69 12.08
CA THR A 81 30.36 34.18 12.70
C THR A 81 31.60 33.39 12.25
N ASP A 82 31.47 32.09 11.98
CA ASP A 82 32.54 31.22 11.49
C ASP A 82 32.87 31.41 10.00
N CYS A 83 32.04 32.16 9.25
CA CYS A 83 32.32 32.54 7.87
C CYS A 83 33.09 33.88 7.86
N ASP A 84 34.36 33.86 7.46
CA ASP A 84 35.23 35.04 7.45
C ASP A 84 34.74 36.09 6.42
N PHE A 85 33.90 37.01 6.89
CA PHE A 85 33.20 38.04 6.12
C PHE A 85 33.50 39.43 6.69
N ALA A 86 34.77 39.76 6.88
CA ALA A 86 35.20 41.04 7.45
C ALA A 86 34.58 42.28 6.75
N ASP A 87 34.27 42.21 5.45
CA ASP A 87 33.68 43.32 4.69
C ASP A 87 32.13 43.35 4.66
N ASN A 88 31.45 42.34 5.22
CA ASN A 88 29.98 42.22 5.16
C ASN A 88 29.28 42.33 6.52
N ILE A 89 30.02 42.44 7.64
CA ILE A 89 29.43 42.49 9.00
C ILE A 89 28.40 43.62 9.13
N ALA A 90 28.70 44.86 8.70
CA ALA A 90 27.75 45.98 8.82
C ALA A 90 26.47 45.79 7.98
N LEU A 91 26.55 45.08 6.85
CA LEU A 91 25.40 44.79 5.98
C LEU A 91 24.56 43.63 6.55
N VAL A 92 25.23 42.63 7.13
CA VAL A 92 24.60 41.49 7.83
C VAL A 92 23.91 41.99 9.09
N THR A 93 24.54 42.81 9.93
CA THR A 93 23.92 43.37 11.17
C THR A 93 22.74 44.30 10.88
N LYS A 94 22.81 45.09 9.80
CA LYS A 94 21.68 45.93 9.35
C LYS A 94 20.52 45.08 8.81
N SER A 95 20.83 44.01 8.06
CA SER A 95 19.84 43.05 7.55
C SER A 95 19.22 42.23 8.68
N GLU A 96 20.01 41.86 9.69
CA GLU A 96 19.57 41.17 10.90
C GLU A 96 18.64 42.06 11.73
N SER A 97 18.98 43.34 11.94
CA SER A 97 18.12 44.29 12.64
C SER A 97 16.78 44.51 11.90
N GLN A 98 16.82 44.58 10.57
CA GLN A 98 15.61 44.70 9.75
C GLN A 98 14.76 43.42 9.75
N LEU A 99 15.40 42.25 9.72
CA LEU A 99 14.73 40.95 9.83
C LEU A 99 14.10 40.76 11.21
N LEU A 100 14.80 41.11 12.29
CA LEU A 100 14.28 41.07 13.66
C LEU A 100 13.11 42.04 13.84
N MET A 101 13.18 43.23 13.25
CA MET A 101 12.08 44.20 13.29
C MET A 101 10.86 43.70 12.51
N ALA A 102 11.07 43.11 11.33
CA ALA A 102 10.00 42.48 10.54
C ALA A 102 9.40 41.26 11.26
N LEU A 103 10.22 40.44 11.91
CA LEU A 103 9.80 39.29 12.69
C LEU A 103 8.99 39.70 13.93
N ASN A 104 9.44 40.74 14.65
CA ASN A 104 8.70 41.30 15.79
C ASN A 104 7.37 41.91 15.34
N THR A 105 7.34 42.59 14.19
CA THR A 105 6.10 43.11 13.60
C THR A 105 5.14 41.96 13.23
N LEU A 106 5.65 40.89 12.64
CA LEU A 106 4.87 39.67 12.34
C LEU A 106 4.36 38.97 13.60
N LEU A 107 5.16 38.93 14.67
CA LEU A 107 4.77 38.37 15.96
C LEU A 107 3.69 39.23 16.64
N ASP A 108 3.83 40.55 16.63
CA ASP A 108 2.84 41.49 17.15
C ASP A 108 1.54 41.43 16.34
N GLU A 109 1.64 41.30 15.03
CA GLU A 109 0.49 41.19 14.14
C GLU A 109 -0.18 39.82 14.26
N SER A 110 0.59 38.73 14.42
CA SER A 110 0.10 37.39 14.76
C SER A 110 -0.61 37.35 16.12
N ALA A 111 -0.08 38.07 17.11
CA ALA A 111 -0.70 38.24 18.43
C ALA A 111 -1.99 39.07 18.37
N ARG A 112 -1.98 40.20 17.64
CA ARG A 112 -3.17 41.06 17.43
C ARG A 112 -4.28 40.38 16.63
N THR A 113 -3.93 39.56 15.64
CA THR A 113 -4.88 38.86 14.76
C THR A 113 -5.31 37.49 15.31
N GLY A 114 -4.70 37.04 16.41
CA GLY A 114 -5.04 35.77 17.06
C GLY A 114 -4.61 34.52 16.28
N LEU A 115 -3.55 34.60 15.47
CA LEU A 115 -3.06 33.46 14.68
C LEU A 115 -2.57 32.30 15.57
N SER A 116 -1.92 32.58 16.70
CA SER A 116 -1.55 31.51 17.67
C SER A 116 -2.80 30.85 18.28
N ILE A 117 -3.86 31.62 18.52
CA ILE A 117 -5.16 31.12 18.98
C ILE A 117 -5.82 30.28 17.88
N TYR A 118 -5.69 30.66 16.60
CA TYR A 118 -6.22 29.90 15.48
C TYR A 118 -5.47 28.57 15.26
N TRP A 119 -4.15 28.58 15.40
CA TRP A 119 -3.33 27.36 15.38
C TRP A 119 -3.66 26.44 16.55
N GLU A 120 -3.71 26.96 17.78
CA GLU A 120 -4.05 26.16 18.96
C GLU A 120 -5.47 25.59 18.84
N LYS A 121 -6.44 26.39 18.37
CA LYS A 121 -7.79 25.90 18.05
C LYS A 121 -7.79 24.82 16.96
N THR A 122 -6.96 24.97 15.94
CA THR A 122 -6.84 23.98 14.84
C THR A 122 -6.17 22.70 15.34
N LYS A 123 -5.13 22.81 16.16
CA LYS A 123 -4.45 21.68 16.79
C LYS A 123 -5.39 20.91 17.70
N ILE A 124 -6.10 21.60 18.61
CA ILE A 124 -7.12 20.98 19.48
C ILE A 124 -8.21 20.30 18.64
N MET A 125 -8.65 20.92 17.53
CA MET A 125 -9.61 20.31 16.61
C MET A 125 -9.06 19.04 15.97
N MET A 126 -7.82 19.06 15.48
CA MET A 126 -7.16 17.91 14.87
C MET A 126 -6.93 16.79 15.88
N GLU A 127 -6.44 17.10 17.08
CA GLU A 127 -6.29 16.14 18.18
C GLU A 127 -7.64 15.49 18.53
N LYS A 128 -8.71 16.28 18.65
CA LYS A 128 -10.06 15.77 18.90
C LYS A 128 -10.57 14.87 17.77
N LYS A 129 -10.24 15.17 16.52
CA LYS A 129 -10.61 14.35 15.35
C LYS A 129 -9.79 13.05 15.29
N CYS A 130 -8.47 13.14 15.48
CA CYS A 130 -7.56 12.01 15.44
C CYS A 130 -7.68 11.11 16.69
N ALA A 131 -8.16 11.63 17.82
CA ALA A 131 -8.42 10.82 19.02
C ALA A 131 -9.37 9.65 18.74
N LYS A 132 -10.29 9.80 17.78
CA LYS A 132 -11.19 8.72 17.34
C LYS A 132 -10.46 7.57 16.62
N LEU A 133 -9.26 7.83 16.09
CA LEU A 133 -8.43 6.84 15.38
C LEU A 133 -7.52 6.04 16.34
N ILE A 134 -7.41 6.46 17.60
CA ILE A 134 -6.55 5.80 18.59
C ILE A 134 -7.29 4.60 19.19
N LEU A 135 -6.81 3.40 18.87
CA LEU A 135 -7.32 2.17 19.47
C LEU A 135 -6.67 1.92 20.84
N THR A 136 -7.50 1.70 21.85
CA THR A 136 -7.02 1.28 23.17
C THR A 136 -6.73 -0.23 23.17
N ASN A 137 -5.96 -0.70 24.15
CA ASN A 137 -5.76 -2.14 24.36
C ASN A 137 -7.08 -2.91 24.56
N LYS A 138 -8.11 -2.26 25.13
CA LYS A 138 -9.45 -2.84 25.27
C LYS A 138 -10.10 -3.02 23.90
N ASN A 139 -9.97 -2.04 23.00
CA ASN A 139 -10.48 -2.16 21.64
C ASN A 139 -9.77 -3.29 20.89
N ILE A 140 -8.44 -3.35 20.95
CA ILE A 140 -7.65 -4.40 20.26
C ILE A 140 -8.05 -5.80 20.75
N LYS A 141 -8.18 -6.00 22.07
CA LYS A 141 -8.66 -7.28 22.63
C LYS A 141 -10.06 -7.64 22.16
N ARG A 142 -10.98 -6.66 22.08
CA ARG A 142 -12.34 -6.87 21.58
C ARG A 142 -12.32 -7.27 20.10
N VAL A 143 -11.57 -6.55 19.26
CA VAL A 143 -11.41 -6.88 17.83
C VAL A 143 -10.86 -8.30 17.66
N SER A 144 -9.84 -8.66 18.43
CA SER A 144 -9.28 -10.02 18.41
C SER A 144 -10.29 -11.10 18.80
N GLY A 145 -11.14 -10.84 19.80
CA GLY A 145 -12.20 -11.78 20.19
C GLY A 145 -13.24 -11.97 19.09
N ILE A 146 -13.72 -10.86 18.51
CA ILE A 146 -14.70 -10.91 17.40
C ILE A 146 -14.10 -11.63 16.18
N MET A 147 -12.83 -11.35 15.84
CA MET A 147 -12.16 -12.03 14.74
C MET A 147 -12.08 -13.55 14.95
N LEU A 148 -11.81 -13.99 16.19
CA LEU A 148 -11.80 -15.42 16.51
C LEU A 148 -13.20 -16.04 16.35
N GLU A 149 -14.25 -15.37 16.84
CA GLU A 149 -15.64 -15.81 16.68
C GLU A 149 -16.03 -15.92 15.19
N GLU A 150 -15.65 -14.94 14.36
CA GLU A 150 -15.89 -14.97 12.92
C GLU A 150 -15.13 -16.10 12.22
N ILE A 151 -13.87 -16.38 12.59
CA ILE A 151 -13.11 -17.51 12.06
C ILE A 151 -13.77 -18.84 12.44
N GLU A 152 -14.16 -19.03 13.71
CA GLU A 152 -14.86 -20.24 14.16
C GLU A 152 -16.19 -20.42 13.44
N MET A 153 -16.93 -19.34 13.21
CA MET A 153 -18.16 -19.36 12.41
C MET A 153 -17.89 -19.70 10.95
N GLY A 154 -16.82 -19.16 10.37
CA GLY A 154 -16.38 -19.38 9.00
C GLY A 154 -15.99 -20.82 8.73
N LEU A 155 -15.35 -21.49 9.69
CA LEU A 155 -14.91 -22.89 9.54
C LEU A 155 -16.05 -23.92 9.60
N ARG A 156 -17.19 -23.57 10.22
CA ARG A 156 -18.32 -24.48 10.46
C ARG A 156 -19.37 -24.40 9.35
N GLN A 157 -19.88 -25.55 8.91
CA GLN A 157 -20.79 -25.65 7.77
C GLN A 157 -22.11 -24.89 7.99
N LYS A 158 -22.65 -24.92 9.22
CA LYS A 158 -23.95 -24.30 9.55
C LYS A 158 -23.89 -22.77 9.62
N SER A 159 -22.76 -22.21 10.08
CA SER A 159 -22.59 -20.77 10.31
C SER A 159 -21.83 -20.05 9.20
N ASN A 160 -21.08 -20.74 8.34
CA ASN A 160 -20.26 -20.14 7.29
C ASN A 160 -21.01 -19.12 6.42
N LYS A 161 -22.27 -19.41 6.08
CA LYS A 161 -23.12 -18.50 5.29
C LYS A 161 -23.29 -17.11 5.93
N ASN A 162 -23.27 -17.04 7.26
CA ASN A 162 -23.46 -15.82 8.05
C ASN A 162 -22.14 -15.18 8.52
N ALA A 163 -21.01 -15.89 8.39
CA ALA A 163 -19.71 -15.36 8.76
C ALA A 163 -19.22 -14.37 7.70
N ASP A 164 -18.59 -13.28 8.11
CA ASP A 164 -17.90 -12.36 7.19
C ASP A 164 -16.55 -12.97 6.78
N ILE A 165 -15.84 -13.59 7.72
CA ILE A 165 -14.59 -14.32 7.46
C ILE A 165 -14.97 -15.73 6.99
N LYS A 166 -14.75 -16.01 5.71
CA LYS A 166 -15.28 -17.22 5.06
C LYS A 166 -14.45 -18.47 5.28
N CYS A 167 -13.17 -18.36 5.60
CA CYS A 167 -12.30 -19.51 5.89
C CYS A 167 -12.41 -20.64 4.85
N TYR A 168 -12.18 -20.32 3.57
CA TYR A 168 -12.26 -21.28 2.48
C TYR A 168 -11.14 -22.34 2.56
N PRO A 169 -11.46 -23.65 2.45
CA PRO A 169 -10.46 -24.69 2.32
C PRO A 169 -9.66 -24.53 1.02
N THR A 170 -8.32 -24.59 1.13
CA THR A 170 -7.44 -24.46 -0.05
C THR A 170 -7.07 -25.81 -0.67
N TYR A 171 -7.39 -26.92 0.00
CA TYR A 171 -6.96 -28.29 -0.35
C TYR A 171 -5.43 -28.47 -0.36
N VAL A 172 -4.68 -27.52 0.21
CA VAL A 172 -3.22 -27.64 0.41
C VAL A 172 -2.97 -28.23 1.80
N ARG A 173 -2.66 -29.52 1.81
CA ARG A 173 -2.59 -30.38 3.00
C ARG A 173 -1.21 -30.51 3.63
N ASN A 174 -0.19 -30.29 2.81
CA ASN A 174 1.20 -30.54 3.15
C ASN A 174 2.02 -29.29 2.89
N LEU A 175 2.77 -28.86 3.90
CA LEU A 175 3.79 -27.83 3.72
C LEU A 175 5.04 -28.45 3.13
N PRO A 176 5.93 -27.62 2.53
CA PRO A 176 7.15 -28.15 1.97
C PRO A 176 8.03 -28.80 3.04
N ASN A 177 8.62 -29.94 2.71
CA ASN A 177 9.46 -30.74 3.60
C ASN A 177 10.90 -30.89 3.09
N GLY A 178 11.23 -30.26 1.97
CA GLY A 178 12.56 -30.27 1.36
C GLY A 178 12.84 -31.47 0.47
N LYS A 179 11.88 -32.41 0.33
CA LYS A 179 11.98 -33.57 -0.57
C LYS A 179 11.42 -33.28 -1.96
N GLU A 180 10.87 -32.09 -2.20
CA GLU A 180 10.32 -31.69 -3.49
C GLU A 180 11.45 -31.65 -4.54
N LYS A 181 11.24 -32.31 -5.68
CA LYS A 181 12.20 -32.38 -6.78
C LYS A 181 11.47 -32.22 -8.11
N GLY A 182 12.07 -31.52 -9.06
CA GLY A 182 11.54 -31.38 -10.42
C GLY A 182 11.48 -29.93 -10.92
N LYS A 183 10.99 -29.77 -12.15
CA LYS A 183 10.73 -28.48 -12.81
C LYS A 183 9.25 -28.14 -12.70
N PHE A 184 8.96 -26.92 -12.28
CA PHE A 184 7.60 -26.43 -12.10
C PHE A 184 7.46 -25.05 -12.73
N LEU A 185 6.31 -24.81 -13.35
CA LEU A 185 5.87 -23.47 -13.65
C LEU A 185 5.04 -22.92 -12.50
N ALA A 186 5.15 -21.62 -12.26
CA ALA A 186 4.17 -20.88 -11.49
C ALA A 186 3.64 -19.72 -12.32
N LEU A 187 2.32 -19.53 -12.29
CA LEU A 187 1.63 -18.40 -12.89
C LEU A 187 1.01 -17.58 -11.77
N ASP A 188 1.35 -16.29 -11.70
CA ASP A 188 0.79 -15.34 -10.74
C ASP A 188 -0.02 -14.27 -11.46
N LEU A 189 -1.34 -14.35 -11.32
CA LEU A 189 -2.31 -13.46 -11.94
C LEU A 189 -3.11 -12.71 -10.87
N GLY A 190 -2.88 -11.40 -10.76
CA GLY A 190 -3.57 -10.58 -9.77
C GLY A 190 -3.56 -9.06 -10.01
N GLY A 191 -3.09 -8.58 -11.17
CA GLY A 191 -2.94 -7.16 -11.45
C GLY A 191 -2.88 -6.82 -12.95
N THR A 192 -2.32 -5.66 -13.28
CA THR A 192 -2.14 -5.18 -14.67
C THR A 192 -1.01 -5.90 -15.43
N ASN A 193 -0.20 -6.66 -14.71
CA ASN A 193 0.75 -7.62 -15.25
C ASN A 193 0.49 -8.96 -14.57
N PHE A 194 0.86 -10.04 -15.24
CA PHE A 194 1.01 -11.35 -14.60
C PHE A 194 2.44 -11.82 -14.73
N ARG A 195 2.83 -12.74 -13.85
CA ARG A 195 4.19 -13.26 -13.81
C ARG A 195 4.19 -14.76 -14.08
N VAL A 196 5.12 -15.19 -14.92
CA VAL A 196 5.41 -16.61 -15.13
C VAL A 196 6.78 -16.90 -14.56
N LEU A 197 6.89 -17.98 -13.79
CA LEU A 197 8.14 -18.43 -13.20
C LEU A 197 8.43 -19.87 -13.64
N LEU A 198 9.71 -20.16 -13.91
CA LEU A 198 10.25 -21.52 -13.97
C LEU A 198 11.09 -21.76 -12.73
N ILE A 199 10.77 -22.85 -12.02
CA ILE A 199 11.36 -23.22 -10.74
C ILE A 199 11.92 -24.63 -10.85
N GLN A 200 13.21 -24.80 -10.54
CA GLN A 200 13.83 -26.11 -10.37
C GLN A 200 14.08 -26.39 -8.89
N LEU A 201 13.54 -27.51 -8.38
CA LEU A 201 13.75 -28.01 -7.02
C LEU A 201 14.60 -29.30 -7.04
N GLY A 202 15.44 -29.52 -6.01
CA GLY A 202 16.27 -30.72 -5.81
C GLY A 202 17.80 -30.49 -5.81
N GLU A 203 18.56 -31.55 -5.49
CA GLU A 203 20.02 -31.55 -5.23
C GLU A 203 20.91 -31.15 -6.42
N THR A 204 20.40 -31.26 -7.65
CA THR A 204 21.12 -30.88 -8.88
C THR A 204 20.86 -29.42 -9.29
N ALA A 205 20.16 -28.62 -8.48
CA ALA A 205 19.96 -27.20 -8.76
C ALA A 205 21.19 -26.41 -8.28
N PRO A 206 22.12 -26.02 -9.16
CA PRO A 206 23.20 -25.12 -8.75
C PRO A 206 22.54 -23.78 -8.46
N GLU A 207 22.63 -23.29 -7.21
CA GLU A 207 22.03 -22.03 -6.77
C GLU A 207 20.71 -21.65 -7.49
N LYS A 208 19.64 -22.41 -7.23
CA LYS A 208 18.27 -21.88 -7.35
C LYS A 208 18.02 -21.09 -8.66
N GLU A 209 18.06 -21.75 -9.83
CA GLU A 209 17.59 -21.12 -11.07
C GLU A 209 16.07 -20.85 -10.96
N PHE A 210 15.75 -19.65 -10.51
CA PHE A 210 14.42 -19.05 -10.58
C PHE A 210 14.44 -18.07 -11.74
N VAL A 211 13.82 -18.45 -12.86
CA VAL A 211 13.60 -17.49 -13.94
C VAL A 211 12.18 -16.98 -13.84
N SER A 212 12.04 -15.66 -13.88
CA SER A 212 10.75 -14.97 -13.78
C SER A 212 10.63 -13.98 -14.92
N ARG A 213 9.44 -13.90 -15.52
CA ARG A 213 9.07 -12.86 -16.48
C ARG A 213 7.71 -12.29 -16.17
N GLU A 214 7.60 -10.98 -16.24
CA GLU A 214 6.34 -10.28 -16.23
C GLU A 214 5.83 -10.10 -17.66
N PHE A 215 4.55 -10.37 -17.85
CA PHE A 215 3.83 -10.16 -19.09
C PHE A 215 2.74 -9.10 -18.86
N PRO A 216 2.63 -8.09 -19.74
CA PRO A 216 1.58 -7.10 -19.62
C PRO A 216 0.21 -7.73 -19.88
N LEU A 217 -0.79 -7.26 -19.12
CA LEU A 217 -2.21 -7.50 -19.36
C LEU A 217 -2.88 -6.18 -19.74
N PRO A 218 -2.98 -5.89 -21.05
CA PRO A 218 -3.65 -4.70 -21.53
C PRO A 218 -5.09 -4.62 -21.01
N ASP A 219 -5.57 -3.40 -20.75
CA ASP A 219 -6.94 -3.15 -20.26
C ASP A 219 -8.00 -3.77 -21.16
N LEU A 220 -7.76 -3.74 -22.48
CA LEU A 220 -8.63 -4.39 -23.46
C LEU A 220 -8.78 -5.89 -23.19
N ILE A 221 -7.70 -6.59 -22.82
CA ILE A 221 -7.75 -8.01 -22.47
C ILE A 221 -8.47 -8.21 -21.13
N ARG A 222 -8.17 -7.39 -20.12
CA ARG A 222 -8.77 -7.48 -18.76
C ARG A 222 -10.28 -7.19 -18.71
N THR A 223 -10.82 -6.61 -19.78
CA THR A 223 -12.25 -6.23 -19.90
C THR A 223 -12.96 -6.94 -21.07
N SER A 224 -12.29 -7.91 -21.70
CA SER A 224 -12.81 -8.66 -22.87
C SER A 224 -13.58 -9.93 -22.46
N SER A 225 -13.53 -10.99 -23.27
CA SER A 225 -14.07 -12.29 -22.90
C SER A 225 -13.07 -13.10 -22.08
N GLY A 226 -13.57 -14.05 -21.29
CA GLY A 226 -12.73 -15.04 -20.62
C GLY A 226 -11.84 -15.79 -21.61
N GLU A 227 -12.39 -16.17 -22.77
CA GLU A 227 -11.62 -16.81 -23.84
C GLU A 227 -10.40 -15.99 -24.26
N ALA A 228 -10.58 -14.69 -24.55
CA ALA A 228 -9.48 -13.82 -24.94
C ALA A 228 -8.42 -13.68 -23.83
N LEU A 229 -8.85 -13.60 -22.57
CA LEU A 229 -7.93 -13.56 -21.43
C LEU A 229 -7.07 -14.83 -21.33
N PHE A 230 -7.71 -16.01 -21.31
CA PHE A 230 -6.99 -17.26 -21.11
C PHE A 230 -6.17 -17.68 -22.34
N ASP A 231 -6.63 -17.35 -23.55
CA ASP A 231 -5.86 -17.57 -24.80
C ASP A 231 -4.59 -16.69 -24.81
N HIS A 232 -4.67 -15.42 -24.37
CA HIS A 232 -3.49 -14.54 -24.21
C HIS A 232 -2.49 -15.08 -23.18
N ILE A 233 -2.98 -15.56 -22.04
CA ILE A 233 -2.13 -16.19 -21.01
C ILE A 233 -1.45 -17.45 -21.58
N ALA A 234 -2.20 -18.30 -22.28
CA ALA A 234 -1.66 -19.52 -22.89
C ALA A 234 -0.58 -19.21 -23.95
N GLU A 235 -0.74 -18.13 -24.73
CA GLU A 235 0.28 -17.66 -25.65
C GLU A 235 1.56 -17.22 -24.94
N CYS A 236 1.44 -16.42 -23.89
CA CYS A 236 2.58 -15.98 -23.10
C CYS A 236 3.31 -17.15 -22.41
N LEU A 237 2.54 -18.12 -21.87
CA LEU A 237 3.10 -19.36 -21.33
C LEU A 237 3.89 -20.12 -22.39
N ALA A 238 3.35 -20.24 -23.61
CA ALA A 238 4.01 -20.95 -24.69
C ALA A 238 5.31 -20.26 -25.15
N LEU A 239 5.31 -18.94 -25.24
CA LEU A 239 6.52 -18.15 -25.51
C LEU A 239 7.59 -18.41 -24.44
N PHE A 240 7.19 -18.39 -23.17
CA PHE A 240 8.10 -18.59 -22.03
C PHE A 240 8.72 -19.99 -22.04
N VAL A 241 7.92 -21.06 -22.15
CA VAL A 241 8.45 -22.44 -22.09
C VAL A 241 9.37 -22.77 -23.27
N LYS A 242 9.09 -22.25 -24.46
CA LYS A 242 9.95 -22.46 -25.65
C LYS A 242 11.28 -21.73 -25.52
N GLU A 243 11.27 -20.52 -24.98
CA GLU A 243 12.51 -19.77 -24.76
C GLU A 243 13.45 -20.48 -23.78
N PHE A 244 12.89 -21.01 -22.69
CA PHE A 244 13.66 -21.78 -21.70
C PHE A 244 13.82 -23.27 -22.06
N LYS A 245 13.37 -23.68 -23.25
CA LYS A 245 13.53 -25.04 -23.81
C LYS A 245 12.97 -26.14 -22.91
N VAL A 246 11.83 -25.87 -22.26
CA VAL A 246 11.08 -26.82 -21.42
C VAL A 246 9.74 -27.23 -22.03
N ASP A 247 9.55 -26.94 -23.32
CA ASP A 247 8.35 -27.21 -24.11
C ASP A 247 8.21 -28.67 -24.55
N LYS A 248 9.27 -29.49 -24.41
CA LYS A 248 9.29 -30.90 -24.83
C LYS A 248 8.72 -31.89 -23.79
N GLU A 249 8.55 -31.44 -22.56
CA GLU A 249 8.06 -32.26 -21.45
C GLU A 249 6.68 -31.76 -20.99
N ILE A 250 5.91 -32.62 -20.30
CA ILE A 250 4.70 -32.16 -19.62
C ILE A 250 5.14 -31.42 -18.36
N ILE A 251 5.04 -30.10 -18.37
CA ILE A 251 5.47 -29.28 -17.23
C ILE A 251 4.29 -29.00 -16.28
N PRO A 252 4.41 -29.32 -14.98
CA PRO A 252 3.39 -29.02 -13.99
C PRO A 252 3.36 -27.52 -13.69
N LEU A 253 2.16 -26.94 -13.58
CA LEU A 253 1.93 -25.52 -13.31
C LEU A 253 1.09 -25.32 -12.04
N GLY A 254 1.60 -24.49 -11.13
CA GLY A 254 0.80 -23.89 -10.05
C GLY A 254 0.21 -22.56 -10.50
N PHE A 255 -1.11 -22.41 -10.39
CA PHE A 255 -1.83 -21.22 -10.83
C PHE A 255 -2.27 -20.38 -9.63
N THR A 256 -1.46 -19.39 -9.27
CA THR A 256 -1.86 -18.36 -8.29
C THR A 256 -2.83 -17.40 -8.96
N PHE A 257 -4.09 -17.45 -8.54
CA PHE A 257 -5.19 -16.67 -9.08
C PHE A 257 -5.79 -15.82 -7.97
N SER A 258 -5.33 -14.56 -7.89
CA SER A 258 -5.54 -13.68 -6.75
C SER A 258 -6.87 -12.92 -6.84
N PHE A 259 -7.95 -13.66 -7.06
CA PHE A 259 -9.33 -13.18 -7.07
C PHE A 259 -10.18 -14.07 -6.15
N PRO A 260 -11.33 -13.57 -5.66
CA PRO A 260 -12.23 -14.35 -4.82
C PRO A 260 -12.69 -15.63 -5.55
N CYS A 261 -12.30 -16.79 -5.02
CA CYS A 261 -12.61 -18.10 -5.59
C CYS A 261 -13.23 -19.03 -4.55
N ARG A 262 -14.20 -19.83 -4.98
CA ARG A 262 -14.64 -21.01 -4.23
C ARG A 262 -13.90 -22.23 -4.75
N GLN A 263 -12.94 -22.73 -3.98
CA GLN A 263 -12.23 -23.96 -4.32
C GLN A 263 -13.12 -25.18 -4.03
N GLU A 264 -13.13 -26.12 -4.97
CA GLU A 264 -13.82 -27.42 -4.90
C GLU A 264 -12.80 -28.57 -5.05
N GLY A 265 -11.51 -28.27 -4.84
CA GLY A 265 -10.38 -29.17 -4.99
C GLY A 265 -9.08 -28.41 -5.25
N LEU A 266 -7.95 -29.12 -5.22
CA LEU A 266 -6.64 -28.52 -5.47
C LEU A 266 -6.54 -27.92 -6.89
N THR A 267 -7.13 -28.56 -7.90
CA THR A 267 -7.13 -28.13 -9.31
C THR A 267 -8.48 -27.61 -9.77
N LYS A 268 -9.37 -27.20 -8.86
CA LYS A 268 -10.74 -26.79 -9.21
C LYS A 268 -11.15 -25.58 -8.39
N ALA A 269 -11.30 -24.43 -9.05
CA ALA A 269 -11.61 -23.17 -8.38
C ALA A 269 -12.56 -22.34 -9.22
N LYS A 270 -13.77 -22.10 -8.70
CA LYS A 270 -14.75 -21.24 -9.38
C LYS A 270 -14.57 -19.79 -8.97
N LEU A 271 -14.40 -18.90 -9.94
CA LEU A 271 -14.39 -17.46 -9.68
C LEU A 271 -15.75 -17.05 -9.09
N VAL A 272 -15.74 -16.33 -7.97
CA VAL A 272 -16.98 -15.80 -7.36
C VAL A 272 -17.40 -14.51 -8.03
N GLN A 273 -16.48 -13.54 -8.08
CA GLN A 273 -16.69 -12.25 -8.72
C GLN A 273 -15.35 -11.64 -9.11
N TRP A 274 -15.31 -10.86 -10.18
CA TRP A 274 -14.14 -10.08 -10.53
C TRP A 274 -13.91 -8.92 -9.55
N THR A 275 -12.63 -8.56 -9.40
CA THR A 275 -12.18 -7.40 -8.64
C THR A 275 -11.03 -6.71 -9.39
N LYS A 276 -10.43 -5.66 -8.81
CA LYS A 276 -9.20 -5.02 -9.32
C LYS A 276 -9.30 -4.53 -10.78
N GLY A 277 -10.52 -4.15 -11.21
CA GLY A 277 -10.80 -3.63 -12.55
C GLY A 277 -10.80 -4.68 -13.66
N PHE A 278 -10.86 -5.97 -13.33
CA PHE A 278 -11.19 -7.03 -14.29
C PHE A 278 -12.70 -7.09 -14.49
N THR A 279 -13.16 -7.34 -15.72
CA THR A 279 -14.58 -7.50 -16.04
C THR A 279 -14.80 -8.53 -17.15
N CYS A 280 -13.93 -9.54 -17.24
CA CYS A 280 -13.99 -10.50 -18.33
C CYS A 280 -15.29 -11.30 -18.32
N SER A 281 -16.03 -11.32 -19.42
CA SER A 281 -17.29 -12.07 -19.53
C SER A 281 -17.05 -13.58 -19.51
N GLU A 282 -18.06 -14.37 -19.11
CA GLU A 282 -18.01 -15.84 -19.14
C GLU A 282 -16.90 -16.46 -18.27
N VAL A 283 -16.53 -15.84 -17.14
CA VAL A 283 -15.57 -16.41 -16.17
C VAL A 283 -16.16 -16.58 -14.77
N GLU A 284 -16.99 -15.65 -14.30
CA GLU A 284 -17.65 -15.75 -12.99
C GLU A 284 -18.52 -17.02 -12.94
N GLY A 285 -18.43 -17.76 -11.83
CA GLY A 285 -19.08 -19.06 -11.64
C GLY A 285 -18.39 -20.24 -12.31
N ARG A 286 -17.36 -20.03 -13.14
CA ARG A 286 -16.66 -21.09 -13.88
C ARG A 286 -15.31 -21.44 -13.28
N ASP A 287 -14.87 -22.67 -13.53
CA ASP A 287 -13.58 -23.18 -13.07
C ASP A 287 -12.42 -22.56 -13.86
N VAL A 288 -11.60 -21.76 -13.17
CA VAL A 288 -10.48 -21.04 -13.78
C VAL A 288 -9.33 -21.96 -14.18
N ALA A 289 -9.18 -23.10 -13.51
CA ALA A 289 -8.21 -24.12 -13.91
C ALA A 289 -8.63 -24.75 -15.24
N GLU A 290 -9.89 -25.18 -15.34
CA GLU A 290 -10.43 -25.74 -16.59
C GLU A 290 -10.32 -24.75 -17.75
N LEU A 291 -10.68 -23.48 -17.52
CA LEU A 291 -10.55 -22.40 -18.49
C LEU A 291 -9.13 -22.25 -19.04
N LEU A 292 -8.14 -22.17 -18.16
CA LEU A 292 -6.73 -22.05 -18.56
C LEU A 292 -6.23 -23.35 -19.22
N GLN A 293 -6.59 -24.52 -18.70
CA GLN A 293 -6.19 -25.82 -19.26
C GLN A 293 -6.72 -25.98 -20.69
N ASN A 294 -7.96 -25.55 -20.95
CA ASN A 294 -8.56 -25.55 -22.28
C ASN A 294 -7.81 -24.62 -23.24
N ALA A 295 -7.49 -23.40 -22.82
CA ALA A 295 -6.70 -22.46 -23.64
C ALA A 295 -5.30 -23.01 -23.99
N ILE A 296 -4.64 -23.67 -23.03
CA ILE A 296 -3.37 -24.37 -23.26
C ILE A 296 -3.54 -25.49 -24.29
N HIS A 297 -4.57 -26.34 -24.14
CA HIS A 297 -4.83 -27.45 -25.07
C HIS A 297 -5.11 -27.01 -26.51
N LYS A 298 -5.75 -25.84 -26.73
CA LYS A 298 -6.00 -25.31 -28.07
C LYS A 298 -4.72 -25.11 -28.88
N ARG A 299 -3.60 -24.79 -28.23
CA ARG A 299 -2.36 -24.43 -28.93
C ARG A 299 -1.62 -25.60 -29.58
N LYS A 300 -1.77 -26.83 -29.04
CA LYS A 300 -1.13 -28.08 -29.50
C LYS A 300 0.40 -28.11 -29.53
N ASP A 301 1.07 -26.98 -29.31
CA ASP A 301 2.52 -26.80 -29.43
C ASP A 301 3.27 -26.85 -28.10
N VAL A 302 2.55 -26.94 -26.97
CA VAL A 302 3.10 -27.01 -25.61
C VAL A 302 2.26 -27.93 -24.73
N HIS A 303 2.89 -28.55 -23.74
CA HIS A 303 2.25 -29.47 -22.80
C HIS A 303 2.42 -28.97 -21.37
N ILE A 304 1.43 -28.21 -20.89
CA ILE A 304 1.41 -27.68 -19.52
C ILE A 304 0.21 -28.27 -18.79
N LYS A 305 0.43 -28.79 -17.58
CA LYS A 305 -0.64 -29.40 -16.76
C LYS A 305 -0.84 -28.58 -15.49
N ILE A 306 -2.05 -28.08 -15.27
CA ILE A 306 -2.40 -27.37 -14.04
C ILE A 306 -2.51 -28.37 -12.89
N MET A 307 -1.69 -28.19 -11.86
CA MET A 307 -1.60 -29.08 -10.70
C MET A 307 -2.17 -28.47 -9.42
N ALA A 308 -2.32 -27.15 -9.38
CA ALA A 308 -2.97 -26.46 -8.27
C ALA A 308 -3.49 -25.09 -8.70
N VAL A 309 -4.59 -24.62 -8.08
CA VAL A 309 -4.98 -23.22 -8.02
C VAL A 309 -4.75 -22.72 -6.59
N LEU A 310 -4.14 -21.54 -6.46
CA LEU A 310 -3.72 -20.97 -5.18
C LEU A 310 -4.19 -19.52 -5.06
N ASN A 311 -4.49 -19.10 -3.84
CA ASN A 311 -4.56 -17.67 -3.50
C ASN A 311 -3.14 -17.13 -3.22
N ASP A 312 -2.91 -15.83 -3.40
CA ASP A 312 -1.61 -15.19 -3.14
C ASP A 312 -1.14 -15.35 -1.69
N THR A 313 -2.04 -15.31 -0.72
CA THR A 313 -1.71 -15.58 0.70
C THR A 313 -1.16 -16.99 0.89
N THR A 314 -1.77 -17.99 0.23
CA THR A 314 -1.39 -19.40 0.31
C THR A 314 -0.03 -19.62 -0.35
N GLY A 315 0.18 -19.05 -1.55
CA GLY A 315 1.49 -19.07 -2.21
C GLY A 315 2.58 -18.39 -1.36
N THR A 316 2.26 -17.28 -0.70
CA THR A 316 3.17 -16.57 0.22
C THR A 316 3.54 -17.44 1.42
N LEU A 317 2.58 -18.10 2.05
CA LEU A 317 2.82 -19.05 3.14
C LEU A 317 3.74 -20.18 2.66
N MET A 318 3.42 -20.83 1.55
CA MET A 318 4.18 -21.96 1.02
C MET A 318 5.63 -21.59 0.67
N SER A 319 5.84 -20.44 0.04
CA SER A 319 7.18 -19.92 -0.28
C SER A 319 8.00 -19.65 0.98
N SER A 320 7.37 -19.12 2.04
CA SER A 320 8.04 -18.88 3.32
C SER A 320 8.33 -20.21 4.05
N ALA A 321 7.35 -21.11 4.09
CA ALA A 321 7.45 -22.42 4.72
C ALA A 321 8.55 -23.30 4.12
N TYR A 322 8.81 -23.16 2.80
CA TYR A 322 9.94 -23.81 2.14
C TYR A 322 11.31 -23.43 2.74
N LYS A 323 11.46 -22.20 3.26
CA LYS A 323 12.69 -21.74 3.91
C LYS A 323 12.63 -21.87 5.42
N GLN A 324 11.44 -21.76 6.00
CA GLN A 324 11.18 -21.67 7.44
C GLN A 324 10.07 -22.66 7.81
N PRO A 325 10.40 -23.90 8.21
CA PRO A 325 9.41 -24.96 8.46
C PRO A 325 8.34 -24.61 9.52
N ASN A 326 8.64 -23.66 10.40
CA ASN A 326 7.72 -23.16 11.43
C ASN A 326 6.74 -22.08 10.93
N CYS A 327 6.83 -21.66 9.66
CA CYS A 327 5.90 -20.70 9.08
C CYS A 327 4.53 -21.36 8.86
N LYS A 328 3.50 -20.87 9.56
CA LYS A 328 2.13 -21.40 9.52
C LYS A 328 1.08 -20.35 9.16
N ILE A 329 1.49 -19.12 8.84
CA ILE A 329 0.62 -18.00 8.52
C ILE A 329 1.20 -17.27 7.30
N GLY A 330 0.36 -17.02 6.31
CA GLY A 330 0.62 -16.13 5.18
C GLY A 330 -0.20 -14.87 5.33
N LEU A 331 0.40 -13.72 5.02
CA LEU A 331 -0.21 -12.40 5.19
C LEU A 331 0.13 -11.52 4.00
N ILE A 332 -0.90 -10.93 3.39
CA ILE A 332 -0.77 -9.91 2.35
C ILE A 332 -1.25 -8.59 2.92
N ILE A 333 -0.40 -7.56 2.85
CA ILE A 333 -0.75 -6.16 3.13
C ILE A 333 -0.25 -5.34 1.93
N GLY A 334 -1.16 -5.05 1.01
CA GLY A 334 -0.89 -4.30 -0.21
C GLY A 334 -2.09 -3.46 -0.62
N THR A 335 -2.46 -3.47 -1.90
CA THR A 335 -3.70 -2.83 -2.39
C THR A 335 -4.94 -3.36 -1.67
N GLY A 336 -4.91 -4.63 -1.28
CA GLY A 336 -5.86 -5.23 -0.34
C GLY A 336 -5.13 -5.90 0.82
N THR A 337 -5.89 -6.48 1.73
CA THR A 337 -5.37 -7.30 2.84
C THR A 337 -6.06 -8.65 2.85
N ASN A 338 -5.28 -9.71 3.04
CA ASN A 338 -5.80 -11.06 3.25
C ASN A 338 -4.81 -11.89 4.08
N ALA A 339 -5.28 -12.98 4.70
CA ALA A 339 -4.44 -13.93 5.39
C ALA A 339 -4.85 -15.37 5.09
N CYS A 340 -3.89 -16.27 5.26
CA CYS A 340 -4.16 -17.70 5.36
C CYS A 340 -3.37 -18.27 6.52
N TYR A 341 -3.80 -19.41 7.04
CA TYR A 341 -3.06 -20.11 8.07
C TYR A 341 -3.27 -21.62 7.97
N VAL A 342 -2.42 -22.38 8.66
CA VAL A 342 -2.55 -23.84 8.75
C VAL A 342 -3.54 -24.19 9.87
N GLU A 343 -4.66 -24.78 9.50
CA GLU A 343 -5.73 -25.22 10.40
C GLU A 343 -5.76 -26.75 10.49
N LYS A 344 -6.24 -27.26 11.62
CA LYS A 344 -6.54 -28.68 11.81
C LYS A 344 -7.85 -29.04 11.14
N ILE A 345 -7.89 -30.22 10.52
CA ILE A 345 -9.08 -30.67 9.78
C ILE A 345 -10.28 -30.87 10.69
N GLU A 346 -10.06 -31.28 11.94
CA GLU A 346 -11.15 -31.46 12.92
C GLU A 346 -11.99 -30.19 13.10
N ASN A 347 -11.42 -29.01 12.77
CA ASN A 347 -12.12 -27.73 12.82
C ASN A 347 -12.75 -27.34 11.47
N MET A 348 -12.38 -27.95 10.35
CA MET A 348 -12.77 -27.56 8.99
C MET A 348 -13.95 -28.37 8.44
N GLU A 349 -15.17 -28.08 8.90
CA GLU A 349 -16.39 -28.79 8.46
C GLU A 349 -16.73 -28.57 6.97
N LEU A 350 -16.11 -27.59 6.32
CA LEU A 350 -16.30 -27.27 4.90
C LEU A 350 -15.43 -28.08 3.95
N LEU A 351 -14.39 -28.76 4.45
CA LEU A 351 -13.52 -29.56 3.61
C LEU A 351 -14.21 -30.88 3.28
N ASP A 352 -14.44 -31.14 1.99
CA ASP A 352 -15.07 -32.36 1.49
C ASP A 352 -14.18 -33.09 0.46
N GLY A 353 -14.48 -34.37 0.22
CA GLY A 353 -13.94 -35.13 -0.91
C GLY A 353 -12.42 -35.37 -0.93
N ASP A 354 -11.69 -35.02 0.14
CA ASP A 354 -10.24 -35.16 0.23
C ASP A 354 -9.83 -36.41 1.02
N SER A 355 -8.94 -37.21 0.45
CA SER A 355 -8.46 -38.49 1.01
C SER A 355 -6.99 -38.43 1.43
N ASP A 356 -6.42 -37.23 1.62
CA ASP A 356 -5.04 -37.05 2.09
C ASP A 356 -4.90 -37.36 3.61
N ASP A 357 -3.89 -38.15 3.97
CA ASP A 357 -3.65 -38.63 5.35
C ASP A 357 -3.16 -37.53 6.32
N SER A 358 -2.79 -36.35 5.83
CA SER A 358 -2.40 -35.21 6.67
C SER A 358 -3.52 -34.81 7.61
N ASN A 359 -3.19 -34.28 8.80
CA ASN A 359 -4.17 -33.82 9.78
C ASN A 359 -4.45 -32.30 9.72
N GLN A 360 -3.89 -31.62 8.72
CA GLN A 360 -3.94 -30.17 8.55
C GLN A 360 -4.32 -29.77 7.13
N CYS A 361 -4.83 -28.56 6.96
CA CYS A 361 -5.04 -27.91 5.66
C CYS A 361 -4.80 -26.41 5.81
N ILE A 362 -4.26 -25.76 4.78
CA ILE A 362 -4.24 -24.30 4.75
C ILE A 362 -5.67 -23.81 4.52
N VAL A 363 -6.08 -22.81 5.29
CA VAL A 363 -7.35 -22.10 5.12
C VAL A 363 -7.08 -20.68 4.66
N ASN A 364 -7.79 -20.25 3.62
CA ASN A 364 -7.80 -18.87 3.16
C ASN A 364 -8.93 -18.13 3.88
N THR A 365 -8.61 -17.14 4.71
CA THR A 365 -9.61 -16.49 5.56
C THR A 365 -10.55 -15.59 4.75
N GLU A 366 -10.06 -14.98 3.67
CA GLU A 366 -10.72 -13.85 2.99
C GLU A 366 -11.16 -12.78 4.01
N TRP A 367 -10.28 -12.47 4.98
CA TRP A 367 -10.64 -11.70 6.18
C TRP A 367 -10.98 -10.22 5.92
N GLY A 368 -10.88 -9.74 4.68
CA GLY A 368 -11.05 -8.31 4.44
C GLY A 368 -12.51 -7.88 4.47
N ALA A 369 -13.45 -8.82 4.38
CA ALA A 369 -14.87 -8.61 4.66
C ALA A 369 -15.18 -8.49 6.17
N PHE A 370 -14.19 -8.68 7.06
CA PHE A 370 -14.39 -8.61 8.50
C PHE A 370 -14.95 -7.24 8.93
N GLY A 371 -16.19 -7.24 9.41
CA GLY A 371 -16.89 -6.04 9.86
C GLY A 371 -18.02 -5.58 8.94
N ASP A 372 -18.24 -6.25 7.79
CA ASP A 372 -19.37 -6.01 6.88
C ASP A 372 -20.73 -6.18 7.58
N ASN A 373 -20.80 -7.08 8.56
CA ASN A 373 -21.97 -7.30 9.41
C ASN A 373 -22.15 -6.25 10.54
N GLY A 374 -21.29 -5.23 10.60
CA GLY A 374 -21.32 -4.17 11.60
C GLY A 374 -20.61 -4.52 12.92
N SER A 375 -19.99 -5.70 13.04
CA SER A 375 -19.26 -6.13 14.25
C SER A 375 -18.13 -5.17 14.66
N LEU A 376 -17.58 -4.41 13.70
CA LEU A 376 -16.53 -3.41 13.92
C LEU A 376 -17.04 -1.96 14.03
N ASP A 377 -18.36 -1.72 14.04
CA ASP A 377 -18.91 -0.35 14.04
C ASP A 377 -18.51 0.49 15.26
N PHE A 378 -18.16 -0.16 16.37
CA PHE A 378 -17.69 0.49 17.59
C PHE A 378 -16.29 1.13 17.46
N ILE A 379 -15.51 0.77 16.42
CA ILE A 379 -14.23 1.42 16.09
C ILE A 379 -14.27 2.21 14.78
N ARG A 380 -15.27 1.99 13.91
CA ARG A 380 -15.44 2.76 12.67
C ARG A 380 -15.76 4.22 12.98
N THR A 381 -15.00 5.11 12.36
CA THR A 381 -15.14 6.56 12.50
C THR A 381 -16.00 7.16 11.40
N ASP A 382 -16.31 8.45 11.53
CA ASP A 382 -17.02 9.20 10.49
C ASP A 382 -16.19 9.30 9.19
N PHE A 383 -14.86 9.18 9.28
CA PHE A 383 -13.98 9.16 8.12
C PHE A 383 -14.14 7.86 7.33
N ASP A 384 -14.17 6.72 8.02
CA ASP A 384 -14.34 5.40 7.41
C ASP A 384 -15.70 5.30 6.71
N ARG A 385 -16.77 5.78 7.35
CA ARG A 385 -18.11 5.81 6.76
C ARG A 385 -18.20 6.74 5.56
N ALA A 386 -17.55 7.91 5.62
CA ALA A 386 -17.52 8.84 4.49
C ALA A 386 -16.76 8.25 3.30
N LEU A 387 -15.63 7.57 3.55
CA LEU A 387 -14.87 6.87 2.53
C LEU A 387 -15.69 5.74 1.89
N ASP A 388 -16.26 4.85 2.71
CA ASP A 388 -17.12 3.75 2.28
C ASP A 388 -18.31 4.23 1.43
N SER A 389 -18.91 5.39 1.76
CA SER A 389 -20.03 5.93 0.99
C SER A 389 -19.69 6.33 -0.46
N VAL A 390 -18.41 6.50 -0.80
CA VAL A 390 -17.95 6.90 -2.14
C VAL A 390 -17.20 5.77 -2.87
N THR A 391 -17.04 4.59 -2.26
CA THR A 391 -16.46 3.42 -2.95
C THR A 391 -17.46 2.77 -3.89
N SER A 392 -16.96 1.92 -4.80
CA SER A 392 -17.77 1.11 -5.72
C SER A 392 -18.49 -0.06 -5.03
N ASN A 393 -18.04 -0.45 -3.84
CA ASN A 393 -18.43 -1.63 -3.08
C ASN A 393 -18.89 -1.24 -1.67
N ARG A 394 -19.86 -0.33 -1.60
CA ARG A 394 -20.36 0.23 -0.33
C ARG A 394 -20.79 -0.86 0.67
N GLY A 395 -20.31 -0.74 1.90
CA GLY A 395 -20.60 -1.66 2.99
C GLY A 395 -19.94 -3.02 2.85
N LYS A 396 -18.97 -3.15 1.93
CA LYS A 396 -18.18 -4.36 1.69
C LYS A 396 -16.71 -4.03 1.45
N GLN A 397 -15.86 -5.05 1.56
CA GLN A 397 -14.47 -4.98 1.08
C GLN A 397 -14.37 -4.69 -0.40
#